data_AF-U9T8F1-F1
#
_entry.id   AF-U9T8F1-F1
#
_cell.length_a   1.000
_cell.length_b   1.000
_cell.length_c   1.000
_cell.angle_alpha   90.00
_cell.angle_beta   90.00
_cell.angle_gamma   90.00
#
_symmetry.space_group_name_H-M   'P 1'
#
loop_
_entity.id
_entity.type
_entity.pdbx_description
1 polymer ?
#
loop_
_entity_poly.entity_id
_entity_poly.type
_entity_poly.pdbx_seq_one_letter_code
_entity_poly.pdbx_strand_id
1 'polypeptide(L)'
;MIMNSDDIESHILSRVENEKYAIYNYHDSGPIFGDDLTLISDYGFCVNCYYEKQIRKTNDDFYAKEYEPEIYIQPIPFRPKT
;
A
#
# COMPACT_ATOMS: atom_id res chain seq x y z
N MET A 1 -7.10 -26.56 2.15
CA MET A 1 -6.06 -26.03 3.05
C MET A 1 -6.78 -25.32 4.18
N ILE A 2 -6.51 -25.71 5.42
CA ILE A 2 -7.04 -25.03 6.60
C ILE A 2 -6.18 -23.80 6.80
N MET A 3 -6.77 -22.62 6.62
CA MET A 3 -6.12 -21.34 6.85
C MET A 3 -6.33 -21.02 8.32
N ASN A 4 -5.34 -21.30 9.16
CA ASN A 4 -5.38 -20.84 10.55
C ASN A 4 -5.34 -19.32 10.51
N SER A 5 -6.36 -18.66 11.08
CA SER A 5 -6.52 -17.21 11.03
C SER A 5 -5.42 -16.44 11.76
N ASP A 6 -4.49 -17.13 12.41
CA ASP A 6 -3.39 -16.55 13.16
C ASP A 6 -2.05 -16.68 12.42
N ASP A 7 -2.03 -17.33 11.24
CA ASP A 7 -0.82 -17.46 10.43
C ASP A 7 -0.59 -16.17 9.63
N ILE A 8 0.58 -15.56 9.83
CA ILE A 8 0.98 -14.33 9.13
C ILE A 8 1.01 -14.53 7.61
N GLU A 9 1.33 -15.74 7.14
CA GLU A 9 1.36 -16.05 5.71
C GLU A 9 -0.01 -15.90 5.05
N SER A 10 -1.10 -16.07 5.80
CA SER A 10 -2.46 -15.89 5.29
C SER A 10 -2.85 -14.41 5.10
N HIS A 11 -2.12 -13.50 5.75
CA HIS A 11 -2.34 -12.05 5.68
C HIS A 11 -1.41 -11.36 4.68
N ILE A 12 -0.35 -12.04 4.24
CA ILE A 12 0.56 -11.52 3.21
C ILE A 12 -0.15 -11.61 1.86
N LEU A 13 -0.47 -10.44 1.28
CA LEU A 13 -1.03 -10.36 -0.06
C LEU A 13 -0.04 -10.87 -1.11
N SER A 14 1.21 -10.40 -1.02
CA SER A 14 2.29 -10.76 -1.91
C SER A 14 3.64 -10.32 -1.35
N ARG A 15 4.72 -11.03 -1.70
CA ARG A 15 6.09 -10.65 -1.32
C ARG A 15 6.78 -9.99 -2.49
N VAL A 16 7.76 -9.14 -2.17
CA VAL A 16 8.60 -8.48 -3.17
C VAL A 16 9.49 -9.52 -3.84
N GLU A 17 9.45 -9.59 -5.16
CA GLU A 17 10.38 -10.40 -5.97
C GLU A 17 11.59 -9.55 -6.41
N ASN A 18 11.36 -8.27 -6.76
CA ASN A 18 12.41 -7.35 -7.18
C ASN A 18 12.45 -6.08 -6.33
N GLU A 19 13.34 -6.07 -5.34
CA GLU A 19 13.49 -4.98 -4.37
C GLU A 19 13.81 -3.62 -5.01
N LYS A 20 14.49 -3.61 -6.16
CA LYS A 20 14.88 -2.37 -6.86
C LYS A 20 13.67 -1.55 -7.32
N TYR A 21 12.55 -2.21 -7.59
CA TYR A 21 11.32 -1.62 -8.09
C TYR A 21 10.14 -1.95 -7.19
N ALA A 22 10.36 -2.25 -5.91
CA ALA A 22 9.28 -2.64 -5.01
C ALA A 22 8.41 -1.45 -4.60
N ILE A 23 9.03 -0.30 -4.34
CA ILE A 23 8.36 0.91 -3.90
C ILE A 23 9.07 2.11 -4.50
N TYR A 24 8.33 3.01 -5.12
CA TYR A 24 8.84 4.33 -5.48
C TYR A 24 7.71 5.35 -5.53
N ASN A 25 8.07 6.63 -5.42
CA ASN A 25 7.10 7.72 -5.43
C ASN A 25 7.10 8.38 -6.81
N TYR A 26 5.91 8.69 -7.30
CA TYR A 26 5.74 9.48 -8.52
C TYR A 26 4.91 10.73 -8.22
N HIS A 27 5.26 11.83 -8.86
CA HIS A 27 4.68 13.14 -8.57
C HIS A 27 3.15 13.19 -8.76
N ASP A 28 2.63 12.47 -9.76
CA ASP A 28 1.20 12.47 -10.10
C ASP A 28 0.37 11.39 -9.39
N SER A 29 1.02 10.42 -8.71
CA SER A 29 0.35 9.19 -8.24
C SER A 29 0.82 8.70 -6.86
N GLY A 30 1.52 9.54 -6.11
CA GLY A 30 1.93 9.21 -4.75
C GLY A 30 2.82 7.96 -4.65
N PRO A 31 2.74 7.21 -3.53
CA PRO A 31 3.48 5.97 -3.37
C PRO A 31 2.92 4.87 -4.25
N ILE A 32 3.80 4.25 -5.03
CA ILE A 32 3.50 3.13 -5.90
C ILE A 32 4.21 1.90 -5.35
N PHE A 33 3.51 0.76 -5.32
CA PHE A 33 4.10 -0.54 -5.00
C PHE A 33 4.58 -1.19 -6.30
N GLY A 34 5.75 -0.75 -6.76
CA GLY A 34 6.33 -1.11 -8.04
C GLY A 34 5.53 -0.59 -9.20
N ASP A 35 5.01 -1.47 -10.04
CA ASP A 35 3.91 -1.15 -10.96
C ASP A 35 2.64 -1.91 -10.54
N ASP A 36 2.77 -2.84 -9.59
CA ASP A 36 1.78 -3.83 -9.20
C ASP A 36 0.56 -3.24 -8.49
N LEU A 37 0.71 -2.07 -7.85
CA LEU A 37 -0.41 -1.29 -7.34
C LEU A 37 -0.11 0.21 -7.44
N THR A 38 -0.88 0.89 -8.29
CA THR A 38 -0.78 2.34 -8.50
C THR A 38 -2.10 3.02 -8.18
N LEU A 39 -2.04 4.17 -7.51
CA LEU A 39 -3.18 5.04 -7.22
C LEU A 39 -2.93 6.43 -7.80
N ILE A 40 -3.74 6.86 -8.76
CA ILE A 40 -3.71 8.20 -9.34
C ILE A 40 -4.97 8.92 -8.87
N SER A 41 -4.82 9.85 -7.92
CA SER A 41 -5.96 10.47 -7.23
C SER A 41 -6.84 9.41 -6.57
N ASP A 42 -8.07 9.22 -7.06
CA ASP A 42 -9.06 8.26 -6.60
C ASP A 42 -9.16 7.04 -7.53
N TYR A 43 -8.43 7.02 -8.65
CA TYR A 43 -8.39 5.91 -9.59
C TYR A 43 -7.19 5.01 -9.31
N GLY A 44 -7.36 3.70 -9.41
CA GLY A 44 -6.29 2.73 -9.19
C GLY A 44 -6.33 1.59 -10.18
N PHE A 45 -5.16 1.03 -10.46
CA PHE A 45 -5.00 -0.17 -11.27
C PHE A 45 -3.96 -1.10 -10.63
N CYS A 46 -3.98 -2.37 -11.03
CA CYS A 46 -3.15 -3.42 -10.45
C CYS A 46 -2.62 -4.33 -11.56
N VAL A 47 -1.30 -4.51 -11.60
CA VAL A 47 -0.62 -5.48 -12.47
C VAL A 47 0.24 -6.42 -11.61
N ASN A 48 0.95 -7.36 -12.23
CA ASN A 48 1.88 -8.25 -11.54
C ASN A 48 3.23 -8.19 -12.28
N CYS A 49 4.20 -7.48 -11.72
CA CYS A 49 5.49 -7.19 -12.33
C CYS A 49 6.68 -7.40 -11.39
N TYR A 50 6.58 -6.99 -10.12
CA TYR A 50 7.70 -7.02 -9.17
C TYR A 50 7.38 -7.69 -7.84
N TYR A 51 6.15 -8.21 -7.69
CA TYR A 51 5.69 -8.97 -6.54
C TYR A 51 5.34 -10.41 -6.95
N GLU A 52 5.57 -11.39 -6.09
CA GLU A 52 5.38 -12.83 -6.40
C GLU A 52 3.96 -13.18 -6.89
N LYS A 53 2.98 -12.43 -6.39
CA LYS A 53 1.55 -12.53 -6.68
C LYS A 53 0.99 -11.13 -6.92
N GLN A 54 -0.11 -11.11 -7.65
CA GLN A 54 -0.89 -9.89 -7.80
C GLN A 54 -1.42 -9.43 -6.44
N ILE A 55 -1.23 -8.14 -6.14
CA ILE A 55 -1.57 -7.56 -4.84
C ILE A 55 -3.10 -7.56 -4.62
N ARG A 56 -3.88 -7.33 -5.69
CA ARG A 56 -5.35 -7.47 -5.68
C ARG A 56 -5.79 -8.75 -6.37
N LYS A 57 -6.98 -9.22 -6.00
CA LYS A 57 -7.62 -10.38 -6.67
C LYS A 57 -8.14 -10.07 -8.08
N THR A 58 -8.29 -8.79 -8.43
CA THR A 58 -8.89 -8.34 -9.70
C THR A 58 -7.86 -7.53 -10.49
N ASN A 59 -7.81 -7.76 -11.80
CA ASN A 59 -7.09 -6.90 -12.76
C ASN A 59 -7.86 -5.64 -13.12
N ASP A 60 -9.12 -5.55 -12.69
CA ASP A 60 -9.95 -4.40 -13.01
C ASP A 60 -9.45 -3.15 -12.30
N ASP A 61 -9.46 -2.07 -13.07
CA ASP A 61 -9.34 -0.72 -12.53
C ASP A 61 -10.43 -0.47 -11.48
N PHE A 62 -10.11 0.36 -10.51
CA PHE A 62 -11.01 0.63 -9.40
C PHE A 62 -10.96 2.10 -8.99
N TYR A 63 -11.99 2.54 -8.29
CA TYR A 63 -12.01 3.84 -7.63
C TYR A 63 -11.95 3.64 -6.11
N ALA A 64 -10.99 4.29 -5.46
CA ALA A 64 -10.88 4.36 -4.01
C ALA A 64 -11.94 5.32 -3.46
N LYS A 65 -12.99 4.78 -2.83
CA LYS A 65 -14.12 5.56 -2.32
C LYS A 65 -13.88 6.21 -0.95
N GLU A 66 -12.94 5.68 -0.17
CA GLU A 66 -12.64 6.14 1.18
C GLU A 66 -11.13 6.23 1.36
N TYR A 67 -10.64 7.42 1.70
CA TYR A 67 -9.26 7.64 2.14
C TYR A 67 -9.34 8.05 3.61
N GLU A 68 -8.70 7.31 4.52
CA GLU A 68 -8.58 7.78 5.90
C GLU A 68 -7.59 8.95 5.92
N PRO A 69 -8.01 10.17 6.30
CA PRO A 69 -7.10 11.31 6.36
C PRO A 69 -6.08 11.09 7.47
N GLU A 70 -4.79 11.32 7.16
CA GLU A 70 -3.71 11.25 8.16
C GLU A 70 -4.05 12.14 9.37
N ILE A 71 -4.01 11.53 10.54
CA ILE A 71 -4.17 12.22 11.83
C ILE A 71 -3.02 13.22 11.95
N TYR A 72 -3.34 14.51 11.95
CA TYR A 72 -2.38 15.57 12.34
C TYR A 72 -1.92 15.32 13.78
N ILE A 73 -0.73 14.75 13.94
CA ILE A 73 0.03 14.83 15.19
C ILE A 73 0.41 16.30 15.41
N GLN A 74 -0.42 17.03 16.15
CA GLN A 74 -0.03 18.35 16.65
C GLN A 74 1.18 18.16 17.58
N PRO A 75 2.26 18.95 17.41
CA PRO A 75 3.40 18.87 18.32
C PRO A 75 2.94 19.20 19.74
N ILE A 76 3.19 18.30 20.68
CA ILE A 76 2.99 18.56 22.12
C ILE A 76 3.88 19.76 22.48
N PRO A 77 3.32 20.90 22.94
CA PRO A 77 4.14 22.03 23.34
C PRO A 77 5.02 21.61 24.51
N PHE A 78 6.34 21.70 24.33
CA PHE A 78 7.31 21.50 25.39
C PHE A 78 7.06 22.57 26.47
N ARG A 79 6.47 22.17 27.61
CA ARG A 79 6.47 22.98 28.84
C ARG A 79 7.71 22.59 29.65
N PRO A 80 8.79 23.41 29.66
CA PRO A 80 9.83 23.21 30.65
C PRO A 80 9.22 23.38 32.05
N LYS A 81 9.45 22.40 32.93
CA LYS A 81 9.14 22.56 34.35
C LYS A 81 10.15 23.54 34.93
N THR A 82 9.70 24.76 35.26
CA THR A 82 10.37 25.66 36.20
C THR A 82 10.17 25.16 37.63
#